data_AF-A0A8T1XQQ3-F1
#
_entry.id   AF-A0A8T1XQQ3-F1
#
_cell.length_a   1.000
_cell.length_b   1.000
_cell.length_c   1.000
_cell.angle_alpha   90.00
_cell.angle_beta   90.00
_cell.angle_gamma   90.00
#
_symmetry.space_group_name_H-M   'P 1'
#
loop_
_entity.id
_entity.type
_entity.pdbx_description
1 polymer ?
#
loop_
_entity_poly.entity_id
_entity_poly.type
_entity_poly.pdbx_seq_one_letter_code
_entity_poly.pdbx_strand_id
1 'polypeptide(L)'
;MMLPTLGGSGSTQCTHIDDQGNPYGLGSLVETLHKGKRKESYASSSSTVTVVELQEQLRRKISDQDAENARRDEEHRKSQARIASLEKLILFMKDKDPDLAAFMSTSPLLEPEVIIQPTTTTTTLPATT
;
A
#
# COMPACT_ATOMS: atom_id res chain seq x y z
N MET A 1 1.33 -67.89 -12.28
CA MET A 1 0.88 -66.99 -11.19
C MET A 1 0.39 -65.70 -11.82
N MET A 2 -0.68 -65.14 -11.26
CA MET A 2 -1.57 -64.11 -11.82
C MET A 2 -0.91 -62.74 -12.06
N LEU A 3 -1.41 -62.03 -13.08
CA LEU A 3 -1.35 -60.56 -13.29
C LEU A 3 -2.66 -59.92 -12.77
N PRO A 4 -2.87 -58.59 -12.78
CA PRO A 4 -2.02 -57.38 -12.66
C PRO A 4 -2.60 -56.40 -11.58
N THR A 5 -2.12 -55.15 -11.42
CA THR A 5 -2.96 -53.92 -11.30
C THR A 5 -2.09 -52.67 -11.29
N LEU A 6 -2.27 -51.81 -12.29
CA LEU A 6 -1.85 -50.40 -12.29
C LEU A 6 -2.77 -49.62 -11.34
N GLY A 7 -2.21 -49.01 -10.31
CA GLY A 7 -2.93 -48.08 -9.42
C GLY A 7 -2.18 -46.77 -9.36
N GLY A 8 -2.62 -45.79 -10.15
CA GLY A 8 -2.11 -44.44 -10.09
C GLY A 8 -2.38 -43.80 -8.72
N SER A 9 -1.37 -43.14 -8.18
CA SER A 9 -1.50 -42.22 -7.06
C SER A 9 -0.44 -41.16 -7.25
N GLY A 10 -0.89 -39.92 -7.50
CA GLY A 10 0.00 -38.78 -7.68
C GLY A 10 0.91 -38.64 -6.46
N SER A 11 2.21 -38.65 -6.71
CA SER A 11 3.24 -38.37 -5.72
C SER A 11 3.03 -36.96 -5.14
N THR A 12 2.34 -36.83 -4.01
CA THR A 12 2.46 -35.65 -3.15
C THR A 12 3.73 -35.77 -2.32
N GLN A 13 4.88 -35.95 -2.99
CA GLN A 13 6.19 -35.95 -2.33
C GLN A 13 6.60 -34.52 -2.04
N CYS A 14 6.09 -33.98 -0.93
CA CYS A 14 6.75 -32.88 -0.23
C CYS A 14 6.80 -33.25 1.25
N THR A 15 7.55 -34.31 1.56
CA THR A 15 7.95 -34.65 2.92
C THR A 15 9.47 -34.53 2.98
N HIS A 16 9.96 -33.58 3.76
CA HIS A 16 11.37 -33.33 4.00
C HIS A 16 11.70 -33.73 5.44
N ILE A 17 12.89 -34.25 5.69
CA ILE A 17 13.31 -34.66 7.04
C ILE A 17 14.34 -33.65 7.53
N ASP A 18 14.17 -33.13 8.75
CA ASP A 18 15.17 -32.25 9.37
C ASP A 18 16.41 -33.03 9.83
N ASP A 19 17.44 -32.31 10.27
CA ASP A 19 18.68 -32.85 10.82
C ASP A 19 18.48 -33.62 12.14
N GLN A 20 17.29 -33.50 12.75
CA GLN A 20 16.87 -34.21 13.96
C GLN A 20 16.03 -35.46 13.65
N GLY A 21 15.73 -35.73 12.37
CA GLY A 21 14.98 -36.89 11.90
C GLY A 21 13.47 -36.71 11.84
N ASN A 22 12.92 -35.51 12.04
CA ASN A 22 11.49 -35.26 12.00
C ASN A 22 11.00 -34.94 10.58
N PRO A 23 9.92 -35.61 10.10
CA PRO A 23 9.33 -35.28 8.82
C PRO A 23 8.53 -33.98 8.90
N TYR A 24 8.65 -33.12 7.89
CA TYR A 24 7.86 -31.90 7.71
C TYR A 24 7.47 -31.70 6.24
N GLY A 25 6.42 -30.92 6.00
CA GLY A 25 5.85 -30.69 4.67
C GLY A 25 4.45 -31.27 4.49
N LEU A 26 3.80 -30.98 3.36
CA LEU A 26 2.38 -31.27 3.12
C LEU A 26 2.04 -32.77 3.22
N GLY A 27 3.01 -33.66 3.00
CA GLY A 27 2.85 -35.10 3.17
C GLY A 27 3.23 -35.64 4.56
N SER A 28 3.68 -34.79 5.49
CA SER A 28 4.09 -35.20 6.85
C SER A 28 2.92 -35.31 7.84
N LEU A 29 1.73 -34.86 7.45
CA LEU A 29 0.56 -34.90 8.33
C LEU A 29 0.16 -36.36 8.62
N VAL A 30 0.34 -36.79 9.87
CA VAL A 30 -0.13 -38.09 10.34
C VAL A 30 -1.65 -38.16 10.21
N GLU A 31 -2.15 -39.14 9.46
CA GLU A 31 -3.56 -39.33 9.19
C GLU A 31 -4.32 -39.73 10.47
N THR A 32 -4.76 -38.74 11.24
CA THR A 32 -5.59 -38.93 12.43
C THR A 32 -7.07 -38.71 12.09
N LEU A 33 -7.55 -39.39 11.04
CA LEU A 33 -8.96 -39.35 10.68
C LEU A 33 -9.76 -40.28 11.60
N HIS A 34 -10.23 -39.74 12.71
CA HIS A 34 -11.25 -40.39 13.51
C HIS A 34 -12.54 -40.46 12.68
N LYS A 35 -13.10 -41.66 12.48
CA LYS A 35 -14.37 -41.88 11.78
C LYS A 35 -15.55 -41.32 12.59
N GLY A 36 -15.67 -40.01 12.62
CA GLY A 36 -16.79 -39.27 13.18
C GLY A 36 -17.43 -38.40 12.09
N LYS A 37 -18.77 -38.31 12.09
CA LYS A 37 -19.51 -37.34 11.28
C LYS A 37 -19.19 -35.93 11.80
N ARG A 38 -18.11 -35.30 11.33
CA ARG A 38 -17.90 -33.86 11.59
C ARG A 38 -18.82 -33.06 10.68
N LYS A 39 -19.75 -32.33 11.29
CA LYS A 39 -20.39 -31.19 10.64
C LYS A 39 -19.45 -30.01 10.81
N GLU A 40 -18.53 -29.83 9.85
CA GLU A 40 -17.81 -28.56 9.73
C GLU A 40 -18.84 -27.50 9.37
N SER A 41 -19.34 -26.81 10.38
CA SER A 41 -20.06 -25.57 10.16
C SER A 41 -18.97 -24.52 9.99
N TYR A 42 -18.56 -24.27 8.75
CA TYR A 42 -18.01 -22.97 8.38
C TYR A 42 -19.17 -21.98 8.55
N ALA A 43 -19.46 -21.62 9.80
CA ALA A 43 -20.18 -20.40 10.10
C ALA A 43 -19.24 -19.30 9.65
N SER A 44 -19.31 -19.03 8.36
CA SER A 44 -18.69 -17.89 7.71
C SER A 44 -19.15 -16.69 8.52
N SER A 45 -18.22 -16.09 9.28
CA SER A 45 -18.39 -14.75 9.84
C SER A 45 -18.52 -13.81 8.64
N SER A 46 -19.70 -13.76 8.05
CA SER A 46 -19.95 -12.97 6.85
C SER A 46 -21.10 -12.04 7.18
N SER A 47 -20.74 -10.80 7.46
CA SER A 47 -21.65 -9.65 7.44
C SER A 47 -22.58 -9.82 6.24
N THR A 48 -23.89 -9.85 6.47
CA THR A 48 -24.91 -10.14 5.43
C THR A 48 -25.12 -8.95 4.50
N VAL A 49 -24.04 -8.29 4.10
CA VAL A 49 -24.07 -7.27 3.05
C VAL A 49 -24.29 -8.01 1.74
N THR A 50 -25.46 -7.78 1.14
CA THR A 50 -25.77 -8.30 -0.18
C THR A 50 -24.88 -7.62 -1.22
N VAL A 51 -24.63 -8.31 -2.33
CA VAL A 51 -23.84 -7.75 -3.45
C VAL A 51 -24.43 -6.43 -3.94
N VAL A 52 -25.76 -6.28 -3.87
CA VAL A 52 -26.48 -5.06 -4.27
C VAL A 52 -26.15 -3.89 -3.33
N GLU A 53 -26.18 -4.11 -2.02
CA GLU A 53 -25.84 -3.08 -1.03
C GLU A 53 -24.37 -2.65 -1.16
N LEU A 54 -23.46 -3.58 -1.44
CA LEU A 54 -22.06 -3.25 -1.70
C LEU A 54 -21.91 -2.38 -2.96
N GLN A 55 -22.66 -2.70 -4.02
CA GLN A 55 -22.64 -1.93 -5.25
C GLN A 55 -23.20 -0.51 -5.06
N GLU A 56 -24.27 -0.37 -4.27
CA GLU A 56 -24.82 0.94 -3.92
C GLU A 56 -23.84 1.76 -3.06
N GLN A 57 -23.24 1.13 -2.04
CA GLN A 57 -22.23 1.79 -1.21
C GLN A 57 -21.04 2.27 -2.04
N LEU A 58 -20.58 1.47 -3.00
CA LEU A 58 -19.48 1.85 -3.89
C LEU A 58 -19.86 3.06 -4.76
N ARG A 59 -21.07 3.07 -5.34
CA ARG A 59 -21.57 4.21 -6.12
C ARG A 59 -21.63 5.50 -5.29
N ARG A 60 -22.14 5.41 -4.05
CA ARG A 60 -22.17 6.55 -3.12
C ARG A 60 -20.76 7.07 -2.82
N LYS A 61 -19.83 6.17 -2.47
CA LYS A 61 -18.42 6.53 -2.21
C LYS A 61 -17.75 7.22 -3.40
N ILE A 62 -17.98 6.73 -4.62
CA ILE A 62 -17.44 7.34 -5.84
C ILE A 62 -18.03 8.75 -6.01
N SER A 63 -19.36 8.89 -5.90
CA SER A 63 -20.03 10.19 -6.02
C SER A 63 -19.53 11.21 -4.99
N ASP A 64 -19.34 10.79 -3.75
CA ASP A 64 -18.84 11.66 -2.68
C ASP A 64 -17.39 12.09 -2.95
N GLN A 65 -16.57 11.16 -3.43
CA GLN A 65 -15.18 11.43 -3.79
C GLN A 65 -15.07 12.37 -4.99
N ASP A 66 -15.90 12.19 -6.02
CA ASP A 66 -15.93 13.04 -7.20
C ASP A 66 -16.33 14.48 -6.84
N ALA A 67 -17.30 14.64 -5.93
CA ALA A 67 -17.72 15.95 -5.45
C ALA A 67 -16.59 16.67 -4.67
N GLU A 68 -15.89 15.97 -3.79
CA GLU A 68 -14.78 16.55 -3.04
C GLU A 68 -13.56 16.82 -3.94
N ASN A 69 -13.29 15.96 -4.92
CA ASN A 69 -12.25 16.19 -5.91
C ASN A 69 -12.53 17.46 -6.72
N ALA A 70 -13.77 17.62 -7.22
CA ALA A 70 -14.18 18.82 -7.94
C ALA A 70 -14.01 20.10 -7.09
N ARG A 71 -14.30 20.02 -5.78
CA ARG A 71 -14.10 21.14 -4.85
C ARG A 71 -12.61 21.51 -4.73
N ARG A 72 -11.72 20.52 -4.58
CA ARG A 72 -10.27 20.74 -4.49
C ARG A 72 -9.70 21.24 -5.81
N ASP A 73 -10.13 20.70 -6.93
CA ASP A 73 -9.66 21.10 -8.25
C ASP A 73 -9.98 22.58 -8.52
N GLU A 74 -11.16 23.05 -8.12
CA GLU A 74 -11.53 24.45 -8.24
C GLU A 74 -10.68 25.36 -7.35
N GLU A 75 -10.34 24.91 -6.13
CA GLU A 75 -9.44 25.63 -5.23
C GLU A 75 -8.01 25.72 -5.81
N HIS A 76 -7.49 24.60 -6.30
CA HIS A 76 -6.18 24.54 -6.97
C HIS A 76 -6.16 25.41 -8.22
N ARG A 77 -7.20 25.37 -9.04
CA ARG A 77 -7.33 26.20 -10.24
C ARG A 77 -7.28 27.69 -9.90
N LYS A 78 -7.99 28.13 -8.84
CA LYS A 78 -7.95 29.53 -8.38
C LYS A 78 -6.56 29.91 -7.88
N SER A 79 -5.93 29.06 -7.08
CA SER A 79 -4.58 29.29 -6.57
C SER A 79 -3.56 29.40 -7.70
N GLN A 80 -3.58 28.47 -8.65
CA GLN A 80 -2.71 28.50 -9.83
C GLN A 80 -2.95 29.74 -10.69
N ALA A 81 -4.21 30.15 -10.90
CA ALA A 81 -4.51 31.38 -11.63
C ALA A 81 -3.93 32.62 -10.92
N ARG A 82 -3.99 32.66 -9.58
CA ARG A 82 -3.38 33.74 -8.79
C ARG A 82 -1.85 33.73 -8.91
N ILE A 83 -1.22 32.57 -8.85
CA ILE A 83 0.23 32.42 -9.03
C ILE A 83 0.65 32.89 -10.42
N ALA A 84 -0.02 32.42 -11.49
CA ALA A 84 0.27 32.84 -12.86
C ALA A 84 0.13 34.36 -13.06
N SER A 85 -0.87 34.98 -12.41
CA SER A 85 -1.02 36.44 -12.43
C SER A 85 0.15 37.15 -11.76
N LEU A 86 0.65 36.63 -10.64
CA LEU A 86 1.80 37.20 -9.94
C LEU A 86 3.11 36.98 -10.71
N GLU A 87 3.31 35.82 -11.31
CA GLU A 87 4.46 35.54 -12.18
C GLU A 87 4.52 36.53 -13.34
N LYS A 88 3.38 36.81 -13.98
CA LYS A 88 3.30 37.81 -15.05
C LYS A 88 3.66 39.21 -14.56
N LEU A 89 3.22 39.59 -13.36
CA LEU A 89 3.56 40.89 -12.77
C LEU A 89 5.05 40.99 -12.47
N ILE A 90 5.63 39.95 -11.87
CA ILE A 90 7.07 39.89 -11.56
C ILE A 90 7.88 39.98 -12.85
N LEU A 91 7.49 39.26 -13.91
CA LEU A 91 8.15 39.32 -15.20
C LEU A 91 8.14 40.73 -15.79
N PHE A 92 6.98 41.42 -15.73
CA PHE A 92 6.87 42.80 -16.19
C PHE A 92 7.77 43.75 -15.38
N MET A 93 7.84 43.59 -14.06
CA MET A 93 8.67 44.45 -13.22
C MET A 93 10.16 44.19 -13.43
N LYS A 94 10.57 42.93 -13.63
CA LYS A 94 11.96 42.54 -13.89
C LYS A 94 12.52 43.21 -15.15
N ASP A 95 11.69 43.39 -16.17
CA ASP A 95 12.09 44.05 -17.42
C ASP A 95 12.25 45.58 -17.26
N LYS A 96 11.66 46.17 -16.20
CA LYS A 96 11.66 47.61 -15.93
C LYS A 96 12.64 48.03 -14.83
N ASP A 97 13.05 47.09 -13.99
CA ASP A 97 13.87 47.35 -12.80
C ASP A 97 15.08 46.40 -12.75
N PRO A 98 16.29 46.89 -13.09
CA PRO A 98 17.53 46.11 -13.04
C PRO A 98 17.90 45.64 -11.62
N ASP A 99 17.59 46.42 -10.59
CA ASP A 99 17.91 46.09 -9.20
C ASP A 99 17.02 44.95 -8.71
N LEU A 100 15.75 44.95 -9.10
CA LEU A 100 14.84 43.82 -8.87
C LEU A 100 15.31 42.55 -9.59
N ALA A 101 15.80 42.68 -10.82
CA ALA A 101 16.32 41.54 -11.59
C ALA A 101 17.57 40.92 -10.93
N ALA A 102 18.49 41.75 -10.44
CA ALA A 102 19.63 41.32 -9.66
C ALA A 102 19.18 40.63 -8.36
N PHE A 103 18.24 41.22 -7.63
CA PHE A 103 17.70 40.66 -6.38
C PHE A 103 17.07 39.27 -6.57
N MET A 104 16.24 39.09 -7.61
CA MET A 104 15.63 37.79 -7.94
C MET A 104 16.67 36.74 -8.32
N SER A 105 17.78 37.15 -8.94
CA SER A 105 18.88 36.25 -9.33
C SER A 105 19.74 35.82 -8.14
N THR A 106 19.71 36.56 -7.03
CA THR A 106 20.47 36.27 -5.81
C THR A 106 19.73 35.42 -4.77
N SER A 107 18.47 35.03 -5.01
CA SER A 107 17.73 34.23 -4.04
C SER A 107 18.38 32.84 -3.86
N PRO A 108 18.72 32.42 -2.62
CA PRO A 108 19.10 31.04 -2.37
C PRO A 108 17.89 30.16 -2.68
N LEU A 109 18.14 29.09 -3.44
CA LEU A 109 17.20 28.00 -3.65
C LEU A 109 16.74 27.53 -2.26
N LEU A 110 15.52 27.86 -1.86
CA LEU A 110 14.86 27.12 -0.79
C LEU A 110 14.59 25.74 -1.37
N GLU A 111 15.60 24.88 -1.29
CA GLU A 111 15.44 23.43 -1.38
C GLU A 111 14.18 23.06 -0.59
N PRO A 112 13.23 22.31 -1.16
CA PRO A 112 12.06 21.88 -0.42
C PRO A 112 12.55 21.07 0.78
N GLU A 113 12.52 21.67 1.98
CA GLU A 113 12.78 20.94 3.20
C GLU A 113 11.71 19.86 3.30
N VAL A 114 12.11 18.62 3.06
CA VAL A 114 11.28 17.43 3.19
C VAL A 114 10.75 17.40 4.62
N ILE A 115 9.49 17.78 4.79
CA ILE A 115 8.80 17.77 6.08
C ILE A 115 8.61 16.31 6.51
N ILE A 116 9.54 15.89 7.38
CA ILE A 116 9.41 14.97 8.53
C ILE A 116 9.15 13.49 8.24
N GLN A 117 10.22 12.69 8.34
CA GLN A 117 10.14 11.33 8.90
C GLN A 117 10.48 11.40 10.41
N PRO A 118 9.85 10.61 11.29
CA PRO A 118 10.15 10.63 12.72
C PRO A 118 11.51 9.97 12.98
N THR A 119 12.50 10.77 13.34
CA THR A 119 13.82 10.28 13.80
C THR A 119 13.69 9.74 15.22
N THR A 120 13.78 8.42 15.40
CA THR A 120 14.01 7.80 16.71
C THR A 120 15.45 8.05 17.15
N THR A 121 15.62 8.87 18.17
CA THR A 121 16.90 9.12 18.86
C THR A 121 17.42 7.81 19.47
N THR A 122 18.57 7.31 18.99
CA THR A 122 19.35 6.28 19.71
C THR A 122 20.60 6.94 20.25
N THR A 123 20.61 7.17 21.55
CA THR A 123 21.78 7.63 22.32
C THR A 123 22.80 6.49 22.39
N THR A 124 23.92 6.62 21.68
CA THR A 124 25.09 5.73 21.82
C THR A 124 26.17 6.48 22.59
N LEU A 125 26.40 6.08 23.85
CA LEU A 125 27.52 6.52 24.67
C LEU A 125 28.82 5.86 24.15
N PRO A 126 29.95 6.59 24.04
CA PRO A 126 31.23 5.98 23.74
C PRO A 126 31.83 5.31 24.99
N ALA A 127 32.18 4.03 24.86
CA ALA A 127 33.02 3.32 25.82
C ALA A 127 34.49 3.56 25.47
N THR A 128 35.24 4.14 26.41
CA THR A 128 36.71 4.25 26.34
C THR A 128 37.32 2.93 26.81
N THR A 129 38.30 2.41 26.06
CA THR A 129 39.25 1.37 26.49
C THR A 129 40.59 2.03 26.77
#